data_AF-A0A7C5GUN8-F1
#
_entry.id   AF-A0A7C5GUN8-F1
#
_cell.length_a   1.000
_cell.length_b   1.000
_cell.length_c   1.000
_cell.angle_alpha   90.00
_cell.angle_beta   90.00
_cell.angle_gamma   90.00
#
_symmetry.space_group_name_H-M   'P 1'
#
loop_
_entity.id
_entity.type
_entity.pdbx_description
1 polymer ?
#
loop_
_entity_poly.entity_id
_entity_poly.type
_entity_poly.pdbx_seq_one_letter_code
_entity_poly.pdbx_strand_id
1 'polypeptide(L)' 'MTDLHTLEQHHDFIRRHIGPNQADISAMLATIGSDSLSQLIDETVPANILQQNPLNLAESCSEQQALNHL' A
#
# COMPACT_ATOMS: atom_id res chain seq x y z
N MET A 1 -16.09 -19.15 -4.01
CA MET A 1 -16.87 -18.24 -4.90
C MET A 1 -16.13 -16.91 -4.89
N THR A 2 -15.50 -16.53 -6.00
CA THR A 2 -14.92 -15.19 -6.15
C THR A 2 -16.05 -14.19 -6.37
N ASP A 3 -16.04 -13.13 -5.57
CA ASP A 3 -16.93 -11.98 -5.68
C ASP A 3 -16.63 -11.17 -6.96
N LEU A 4 -17.65 -10.54 -7.54
CA LEU A 4 -17.52 -9.57 -8.63
C LEU A 4 -16.47 -8.50 -8.31
N HIS A 5 -16.46 -7.99 -7.08
CA HIS A 5 -15.48 -6.97 -6.64
C HIS A 5 -14.03 -7.45 -6.79
N THR A 6 -13.77 -8.75 -6.63
CA THR A 6 -12.43 -9.33 -6.83
C THR A 6 -12.05 -9.39 -8.31
N LEU A 7 -13.02 -9.59 -9.20
CA LEU A 7 -12.81 -9.68 -10.65
C LEU A 7 -12.60 -8.32 -11.31
N GLU A 8 -13.03 -7.22 -10.67
CA GLU A 8 -12.90 -5.85 -11.18
C GLU A 8 -11.50 -5.26 -11.00
N GLN A 9 -10.61 -5.92 -10.23
CA GLN A 9 -9.18 -5.60 -10.15
C GLN A 9 -8.86 -4.13 -9.76
N HIS A 10 -9.69 -3.51 -8.92
CA HIS A 10 -9.50 -2.12 -8.45
C HIS A 10 -8.12 -1.84 -7.81
N HIS A 11 -7.41 -2.87 -7.35
CA HIS A 11 -6.11 -2.75 -6.67
C HIS A 11 -4.90 -3.01 -7.59
N ASP A 12 -5.10 -3.34 -8.87
CA ASP A 12 -4.00 -3.72 -9.77
C ASP A 12 -2.98 -2.60 -9.99
N PHE A 13 -3.43 -1.35 -9.89
CA PHE A 13 -2.54 -0.19 -9.93
C PHE A 13 -1.49 -0.22 -8.82
N ILE A 14 -1.85 -0.61 -7.59
CA ILE A 14 -0.94 -0.67 -6.44
C ILE A 14 0.23 -1.61 -6.75
N ARG A 15 -0.05 -2.78 -7.33
CA ARG A 15 0.97 -3.78 -7.72
C ARG A 15 1.87 -3.28 -8.85
N ARG A 16 1.34 -2.48 -9.78
CA ARG A 16 2.13 -1.87 -10.87
C ARG A 16 2.96 -0.67 -10.41
N HIS A 17 2.50 0.02 -9.36
CA HIS A 17 3.13 1.21 -8.81
C HIS A 17 4.22 0.90 -7.77
N ILE A 18 3.99 -0.08 -6.90
CA ILE A 18 4.95 -0.50 -5.88
C ILE A 18 5.89 -1.54 -6.50
N GLY A 19 7.16 -1.16 -6.69
CA GLY A 19 8.17 -2.03 -7.28
C GLY A 19 8.54 -3.26 -6.43
N PRO A 20 8.91 -3.09 -5.15
CA PRO A 20 9.30 -4.19 -4.28
C PRO A 20 8.13 -5.16 -4.03
N ASN A 21 8.37 -6.44 -4.29
CA ASN A 21 7.44 -7.49 -3.87
C ASN A 21 7.71 -7.90 -2.40
N GLN A 22 6.94 -8.85 -1.86
CA GLN A 22 7.07 -9.27 -0.47
C GLN A 22 8.47 -9.80 -0.12
N ALA A 23 9.12 -10.55 -1.02
CA ALA A 23 10.47 -11.06 -0.80
C ALA A 23 11.51 -9.93 -0.81
N ASP A 24 11.35 -8.95 -1.71
CA ASP A 24 12.20 -7.76 -1.76
C ASP A 24 12.07 -6.96 -0.45
N ILE A 25 10.83 -6.72 0.00
CA ILE A 25 10.54 -6.02 1.26
C ILE A 25 11.19 -6.75 2.44
N SER A 26 11.06 -8.08 2.51
CA SER A 26 11.70 -8.88 3.58
C SER A 26 13.23 -8.77 3.55
N ALA A 27 13.86 -8.80 2.37
CA ALA A 27 15.30 -8.65 2.25
C ALA A 27 15.78 -7.24 2.65
N MET A 28 15.02 -6.20 2.28
CA MET A 28 15.30 -4.82 2.67
C MET A 28 15.17 -4.62 4.19
N LEU A 29 14.09 -5.13 4.80
CA LEU A 29 13.85 -5.07 6.23
C LEU A 29 14.97 -5.76 7.02
N ALA A 30 15.42 -6.95 6.59
CA ALA A 30 16.55 -7.64 7.18
C ALA A 30 17.86 -6.85 7.09
N THR A 31 18.06 -6.11 6.00
CA THR A 31 19.24 -5.25 5.81
C THR A 31 19.23 -4.05 6.77
N ILE A 32 18.05 -3.50 7.02
CA ILE A 32 17.85 -2.35 7.92
C ILE A 32 17.83 -2.80 9.40
N GLY A 33 17.51 -4.07 9.66
CA GLY A 33 17.38 -4.63 11.02
C GLY A 33 16.01 -4.38 11.65
N SER A 34 14.95 -4.26 10.84
CA SER A 34 13.57 -4.08 11.32
C SER A 34 12.73 -5.31 10.98
N ASP A 35 11.80 -5.71 11.87
CA ASP A 35 11.02 -6.94 11.70
C ASP A 35 9.79 -6.74 10.80
N SER A 36 9.36 -5.49 10.60
CA SER A 36 8.20 -5.16 9.77
C SER A 36 8.21 -3.72 9.27
N LEU A 37 7.43 -3.45 8.22
CA LEU A 37 7.20 -2.07 7.76
C LEU A 37 6.54 -1.21 8.85
N SER A 38 5.64 -1.77 9.66
CA SER A 38 4.99 -1.05 10.76
C SER A 38 6.01 -0.61 11.82
N GLN A 39 6.87 -1.53 12.26
CA GLN A 39 7.95 -1.21 13.20
C GLN A 39 8.88 -0.14 12.61
N LEU A 40 9.28 -0.28 11.35
CA LEU A 40 10.12 0.71 10.69
C LEU A 40 9.48 2.11 10.67
N ILE A 41 8.16 2.19 10.44
CA ILE A 41 7.42 3.46 10.48
C ILE A 41 7.43 4.05 11.89
N ASP A 42 7.15 3.24 12.92
CA ASP A 42 7.10 3.67 14.32
C ASP A 42 8.46 4.18 14.83
N GLU A 43 9.56 3.56 14.37
CA GLU A 43 10.92 3.97 14.70
C GLU A 43 11.37 5.24 13.94
N THR A 44 10.75 5.52 12.78
CA THR A 44 11.14 6.65 11.90
C THR A 44 10.32 7.91 12.15
N VAL A 45 9.01 7.78 12.38
CA VAL A 45 8.09 8.93 12.49
C VAL A 45 7.72 9.16 13.96
N PRO A 46 8.03 10.32 14.55
CA PRO A 46 7.61 10.64 15.91
C PRO A 46 6.10 10.51 16.09
N ALA A 47 5.68 9.78 17.13
CA ALA A 47 4.28 9.44 17.36
C ALA A 47 3.34 10.66 17.47
N ASN A 48 3.86 11.81 17.92
CA ASN A 48 3.08 13.04 18.07
C ASN A 48 2.73 13.73 16.73
N ILE A 49 3.38 13.35 15.62
CA ILE A 49 3.07 13.86 14.28
C ILE A 49 2.56 12.76 13.34
N LEU A 50 2.55 11.50 13.77
CA LEU A 50 2.00 10.39 12.99
C LEU A 50 0.47 10.47 12.98
N GLN A 51 -0.12 10.48 11.79
CA GLN A 51 -1.57 10.48 11.62
C GLN A 51 -2.16 9.14 12.09
N GLN A 52 -3.06 9.19 13.07
CA GLN A 52 -3.64 7.99 13.71
C GLN A 52 -4.82 7.39 12.94
N ASN A 53 -5.43 8.17 12.04
CA ASN A 53 -6.59 7.75 11.26
C ASN A 53 -6.22 7.59 9.78
N PRO A 54 -6.85 6.64 9.06
CA PRO A 54 -6.75 6.58 7.61
C PRO A 54 -7.12 7.92 6.95
N LEU A 55 -6.57 8.16 5.76
CA LEU A 55 -6.94 9.33 4.98
C LEU A 55 -8.41 9.24 4.56
N ASN A 56 -9.13 10.36 4.66
CA ASN A 56 -10.51 10.46 4.21
C ASN A 56 -10.56 10.63 2.69
N LEU A 57 -10.33 9.53 1.98
CA LEU A 57 -10.31 9.45 0.52
C LEU A 57 -11.39 8.49 0.01
N ALA A 58 -11.78 8.65 -1.24
CA ALA A 58 -12.62 7.66 -1.92
C ALA A 58 -11.87 6.34 -2.08
N GLU A 59 -12.62 5.26 -2.30
CA GLU A 59 -12.07 3.95 -2.64
C GLU A 59 -11.15 4.03 -3.86
N SER A 60 -10.15 3.15 -3.90
CA SER A 60 -9.28 3.04 -5.07
C SER A 60 -10.08 2.65 -6.31
N CYS A 61 -9.67 3.14 -7.47
CA CYS A 61 -10.23 2.75 -8.75
C CYS A 61 -9.14 2.20 -9.68
N SER A 62 -9.55 1.48 -10.71
CA SER A 62 -8.65 1.01 -11.77
C SER A 62 -8.05 2.16 -12.57
N GLU A 63 -6.90 1.92 -13.21
CA GLU A 63 -6.26 2.89 -14.13
C GLU A 63 -7.23 3.37 -15.22
N GLN A 64 -8.06 2.48 -15.77
CA GLN A 64 -9.03 2.83 -16.81
C GLN A 64 -10.13 3.76 -16.30
N GLN A 65 -10.66 3.50 -15.09
CA GLN A 65 -11.66 4.37 -14.48
C GLN A 65 -11.10 5.76 -14.19
N ALA A 66 -9.86 5.83 -13.68
CA ALA A 66 -9.19 7.10 -13.45
C ALA A 66 -9.04 7.92 -14.75
N LEU A 67 -8.64 7.28 -15.85
CA LEU A 67 -8.52 7.95 -17.15
C LEU A 67 -9.86 8.45 -17.71
N ASN A 68 -10.95 7.71 -17.48
CA ASN A 68 -12.30 8.13 -17.91
C ASN A 68 -12.88 9.29 -17.07
N HIS A 69 -12.27 9.61 -15.92
CA HIS A 69 -12.72 10.68 -15.03
C HIS A 69 -12.05 12.05 -15.30
N LEU A 70 -11.04 12.09 -16.18
CA LEU A 70 -10.33 13.31 -16.61
C LEU A 70 -11.11 14.07 -17.68
#